data_AF-A0A1H0A2S9-F1
#
_entry.id   AF-A0A1H0A2S9-F1
#
_cell.length_a   1.000
_cell.length_b   1.000
_cell.length_c   1.000
_cell.angle_alpha   90.00
_cell.angle_beta   90.00
_cell.angle_gamma   90.00
#
_symmetry.space_group_name_H-M   'P 1'
#
loop_
_entity.id
_entity.type
_entity.pdbx_description
1 polymer ?
#
loop_
_entity_poly.entity_id
_entity_poly.type
_entity_poly.pdbx_seq_one_letter_code
_entity_poly.pdbx_strand_id
1 'polypeptide(L)'
;MGNYFADRRGQALVEFAIILPIFFLMLYALAYLGMFFHDYLTLNELTRDIARKEAVGISFDDIKQNYRERTFLTSVYSFNPDDVTVTTEAEEIGGGQQVTVTLTATVNVAENSFWGEMLPSTISSSLTMRKEE
;
A
#
# COMPACT_ATOMS: atom_id res chain seq x y z
N MET A 1 -61.98 9.87 19.33
CA MET A 1 -60.56 9.91 19.76
C MET A 1 -60.03 8.48 19.63
N GLY A 2 -59.38 8.13 18.52
CA GLY A 2 -58.89 6.77 18.29
C GLY A 2 -57.50 6.60 18.89
N ASN A 3 -57.37 5.79 19.94
CA ASN A 3 -56.07 5.43 20.51
C ASN A 3 -55.38 4.43 19.58
N TYR A 4 -54.38 4.89 18.84
CA TYR A 4 -53.45 4.01 18.15
C TYR A 4 -52.53 3.37 19.19
N PHE A 5 -52.78 2.10 19.52
CA PHE A 5 -51.85 1.28 20.29
C PHE A 5 -50.61 1.05 19.42
N ALA A 6 -49.57 1.87 19.61
CA ALA A 6 -48.27 1.65 19.00
C ALA A 6 -47.62 0.45 19.72
N ASP A 7 -47.72 -0.74 19.11
CA ASP A 7 -47.03 -1.93 19.58
C ASP A 7 -45.51 -1.71 19.45
N ARG A 8 -44.82 -1.64 20.59
CA ARG A 8 -43.35 -1.44 20.66
C ARG A 8 -42.58 -2.75 20.80
N ARG A 9 -43.26 -3.90 20.76
CA ARG A 9 -42.60 -5.21 20.86
C ARG A 9 -41.83 -5.49 19.58
N GLY A 10 -40.50 -5.51 19.66
CA GLY A 10 -39.62 -5.77 18.52
C GLY A 10 -39.07 -4.52 17.82
N GLN A 11 -39.47 -3.31 18.24
CA GLN A 11 -38.92 -2.07 17.68
C GLN A 11 -37.39 -2.00 17.81
N ALA A 12 -36.85 -2.35 18.99
CA ALA A 12 -35.40 -2.36 19.23
C ALA A 12 -34.65 -3.37 18.34
N LEU A 13 -35.29 -4.49 18.00
CA LEU A 13 -34.71 -5.50 17.10
C LEU A 13 -34.61 -4.96 15.67
N VAL A 14 -35.65 -4.25 15.22
CA VAL A 14 -35.68 -3.60 13.89
C VAL A 14 -34.65 -2.48 13.81
N GLU A 15 -34.56 -1.63 14.84
CA GLU A 15 -33.56 -0.55 14.89
C GLU A 15 -32.13 -1.09 14.86
N PHE A 16 -31.85 -2.14 15.64
CA PHE A 16 -30.55 -2.81 15.61
C PHE A 16 -30.22 -3.43 14.24
N ALA A 17 -31.20 -4.10 13.62
CA ALA A 17 -31.03 -4.73 12.31
C ALA A 17 -30.69 -3.71 11.20
N ILE A 18 -31.12 -2.46 11.33
CA ILE A 18 -30.80 -1.37 10.38
C ILE A 18 -29.39 -0.80 10.63
N ILE A 19 -28.96 -0.70 11.88
CA ILE A 19 -27.63 -0.16 12.23
C ILE A 19 -26.51 -1.16 11.89
N LEU A 20 -26.77 -2.45 12.12
CA LEU A 20 -25.82 -3.53 11.93
C LEU A 20 -25.13 -3.56 10.54
N PRO A 21 -25.82 -3.43 9.40
CA PRO A 21 -25.16 -3.42 8.09
C PRO A 21 -24.24 -2.22 7.91
N ILE A 22 -24.63 -1.03 8.38
CA ILE A 22 -23.79 0.18 8.31
C ILE A 22 -22.54 0.00 9.17
N PHE A 23 -22.69 -0.61 10.34
CA PHE A 23 -21.57 -0.93 11.22
C PHE A 23 -20.57 -1.88 10.54
N PHE A 24 -21.05 -2.94 9.87
CA PHE A 24 -20.15 -3.85 9.14
C PHE A 24 -19.50 -3.20 7.93
N LEU A 25 -20.19 -2.32 7.21
CA LEU A 25 -19.58 -1.53 6.13
C LEU A 25 -18.44 -0.67 6.66
N MET A 26 -18.63 -0.02 7.82
CA MET A 26 -17.59 0.76 8.46
C MET A 26 -16.40 -0.12 8.87
N LEU A 27 -16.63 -1.28 9.50
CA LEU A 27 -15.55 -2.21 9.85
C LEU A 27 -14.78 -2.70 8.62
N TYR A 28 -15.49 -3.01 7.54
CA TYR A 28 -14.90 -3.43 6.28
C TYR A 28 -14.01 -2.31 5.68
N ALA A 29 -14.50 -1.07 5.72
CA ALA A 29 -13.71 0.08 5.29
C ALA A 29 -12.45 0.29 6.12
N LEU A 30 -12.55 0.19 7.45
CA LEU A 30 -11.39 0.29 8.34
C LEU A 30 -10.37 -0.83 8.10
N ALA A 31 -10.83 -2.06 7.86
CA ALA A 31 -9.96 -3.18 7.58
C ALA A 31 -9.16 -2.97 6.28
N TYR A 32 -9.82 -2.57 5.19
CA TYR A 32 -9.17 -2.26 3.92
C TYR A 32 -8.21 -1.08 4.03
N LEU A 33 -8.57 -0.06 4.78
CA LEU A 33 -7.69 1.08 5.04
C LEU A 33 -6.43 0.63 5.80
N GLY A 34 -6.57 -0.24 6.80
CA GLY A 34 -5.43 -0.81 7.52
C GLY A 34 -4.51 -1.63 6.61
N MET A 35 -5.09 -2.41 5.70
CA MET A 35 -4.34 -3.18 4.70
C MET A 35 -3.58 -2.28 3.73
N PHE A 36 -4.24 -1.22 3.22
CA PHE A 36 -3.61 -0.20 2.39
C PHE A 36 -2.39 0.42 3.08
N PHE A 37 -2.53 0.84 4.35
CA PHE A 37 -1.41 1.43 5.08
C PHE A 37 -0.28 0.44 5.32
N HIS A 38 -0.59 -0.83 5.58
CA HIS A 38 0.43 -1.87 5.74
C HIS A 38 1.27 -2.05 4.48
N ASP A 39 0.64 -2.17 3.31
CA ASP A 39 1.35 -2.32 2.03
C ASP A 39 2.18 -1.08 1.71
N TYR A 40 1.66 0.12 1.96
CA TYR A 40 2.38 1.38 1.77
C TYR A 40 3.63 1.49 2.66
N LEU A 41 3.51 1.14 3.94
CA LEU A 41 4.65 1.14 4.87
C LEU A 41 5.69 0.09 4.47
N THR A 42 5.24 -1.09 4.06
CA THR A 42 6.12 -2.17 3.59
C THR A 42 6.88 -1.75 2.33
N LEU A 43 6.22 -1.10 1.37
CA LEU A 43 6.88 -0.54 0.18
C LEU A 43 7.97 0.47 0.58
N ASN A 44 7.69 1.34 1.54
CA ASN A 44 8.66 2.33 2.00
C ASN A 44 9.87 1.72 2.75
N GLU A 45 9.65 0.63 3.49
CA GLU A 45 10.72 -0.15 4.10
C GLU A 45 11.59 -0.84 3.05
N LEU A 46 10.97 -1.42 2.01
CA LEU A 46 11.67 -2.02 0.88
C LEU A 46 12.51 -0.99 0.12
N THR A 47 11.97 0.20 -0.17
CA THR A 47 12.73 1.28 -0.83
C THR A 47 13.99 1.62 -0.03
N ARG A 48 13.88 1.72 1.30
CA ARG A 48 15.03 1.99 2.17
C ARG A 48 16.07 0.87 2.15
N ASP A 49 15.64 -0.38 2.16
CA ASP A 49 16.54 -1.54 2.13
C ASP A 49 17.27 -1.65 0.79
N ILE A 50 16.56 -1.46 -0.33
CA ILE A 50 17.15 -1.46 -1.68
C ILE A 50 18.11 -0.28 -1.84
N ALA A 51 17.71 0.94 -1.47
CA ALA A 51 18.57 2.12 -1.56
C ALA A 51 19.87 1.95 -0.77
N ARG A 52 19.81 1.33 0.42
CA ARG A 52 21.01 1.04 1.21
C ARG A 52 21.93 0.04 0.52
N LYS A 53 21.37 -1.04 -0.04
CA LYS A 53 22.15 -2.07 -0.75
C LYS A 53 22.82 -1.50 -1.99
N GLU A 54 22.10 -0.70 -2.77
CA GLU A 54 22.65 0.02 -3.93
C GLU A 54 23.73 1.03 -3.52
N ALA A 55 23.52 1.77 -2.43
CA ALA A 55 24.49 2.74 -1.93
C ALA A 55 25.82 2.09 -1.50
N VAL A 56 25.81 0.83 -1.06
CA VAL A 56 27.01 0.05 -0.69
C VAL A 56 27.60 -0.71 -1.90
N GLY A 57 27.03 -0.55 -3.10
CA GLY A 57 27.59 -1.11 -4.34
C GLY A 57 27.14 -2.54 -4.67
N ILE A 58 26.07 -3.04 -4.05
CA ILE A 58 25.43 -4.30 -4.50
C ILE A 58 24.75 -4.03 -5.84
N SER A 59 24.89 -4.95 -6.80
CA SER A 59 24.24 -4.83 -8.10
C SER A 59 22.72 -4.97 -7.98
N PHE A 60 22.01 -4.09 -8.69
CA PHE A 60 20.56 -4.11 -8.75
C PHE A 60 19.98 -5.43 -9.26
N ASP A 61 20.69 -6.14 -10.14
CA ASP A 61 20.27 -7.46 -10.62
C ASP A 61 20.25 -8.51 -9.51
N ASP A 62 21.23 -8.46 -8.59
CA ASP A 62 21.29 -9.36 -7.42
C ASP A 62 20.21 -9.00 -6.41
N ILE A 63 19.93 -7.70 -6.24
CA ILE A 63 18.80 -7.24 -5.44
C ILE A 63 17.51 -7.81 -6.04
N LYS A 64 17.24 -7.60 -7.34
CA LYS A 64 16.03 -8.12 -8.00
C LYS A 64 15.78 -9.59 -7.71
N GLN A 65 16.81 -10.44 -7.83
CA GLN A 65 16.66 -11.87 -7.54
C GLN A 65 16.21 -12.13 -6.10
N ASN A 66 16.72 -11.38 -5.13
CA ASN A 66 16.34 -11.53 -3.72
C ASN A 66 14.91 -11.08 -3.39
N TYR A 67 14.29 -10.22 -4.22
CA TYR A 67 12.90 -9.74 -4.00
C TYR A 67 11.88 -10.29 -5.00
N ARG A 68 12.27 -11.19 -5.92
CA ARG A 68 11.36 -11.82 -6.90
C ARG A 68 10.16 -12.52 -6.27
N GLU A 69 10.34 -13.12 -5.09
CA GLU A 69 9.30 -13.89 -4.41
C GLU A 69 8.62 -13.10 -3.28
N ARG A 70 8.96 -11.81 -3.10
CA ARG A 70 8.37 -10.97 -2.05
C ARG A 70 6.96 -10.55 -2.45
N THR A 71 5.97 -11.09 -1.74
CA THR A 71 4.58 -10.64 -1.80
C THR A 71 4.23 -9.85 -0.55
N PHE A 72 3.37 -8.83 -0.69
CA PHE A 72 2.77 -8.17 0.46
C PHE A 72 1.79 -9.10 1.18
N LEU A 73 1.64 -8.92 2.49
CA LEU A 73 0.78 -9.79 3.31
C LEU A 73 -0.70 -9.60 3.00
N THR A 74 -1.11 -8.38 2.62
CA THR A 74 -2.53 -8.04 2.48
C THR A 74 -3.03 -8.14 1.06
N SER A 75 -2.12 -8.28 0.08
CA SER A 75 -2.41 -8.39 -1.36
C SER A 75 -3.25 -7.26 -1.95
N VAL A 76 -3.39 -6.12 -1.27
CA VAL A 76 -4.12 -4.96 -1.82
C VAL A 76 -3.29 -4.31 -2.94
N TYR A 77 -1.97 -4.28 -2.75
CA TYR A 77 -1.03 -3.96 -3.81
C TYR A 77 -0.15 -5.16 -4.12
N SER A 78 0.32 -5.21 -5.36
CA SER A 78 1.36 -6.12 -5.81
C SER A 78 2.61 -5.31 -6.15
N PHE A 79 3.73 -5.72 -5.59
CA PHE A 79 5.05 -5.23 -5.94
C PHE A 79 5.67 -6.15 -6.99
N ASN A 80 6.22 -5.54 -8.04
CA ASN A 80 7.04 -6.22 -9.03
C ASN A 80 8.45 -5.62 -8.99
N PRO A 81 9.51 -6.42 -8.75
CA PRO A 81 10.88 -5.93 -8.79
C PRO A 81 11.29 -5.31 -10.14
N ASP A 82 10.60 -5.65 -11.22
CA ASP A 82 10.85 -5.06 -12.54
C ASP A 82 10.34 -3.61 -12.65
N ASP A 83 9.41 -3.18 -11.80
CA ASP A 83 8.88 -1.81 -11.75
C ASP A 83 9.77 -0.86 -10.92
N VAL A 84 10.94 -1.33 -10.51
CA VAL A 84 11.89 -0.55 -9.71
C VAL A 84 12.84 0.21 -10.63
N THR A 85 12.88 1.53 -10.43
CA THR A 85 13.77 2.43 -11.18
C THR A 85 14.87 2.96 -10.26
N VAL A 86 16.11 2.66 -10.62
CA VAL A 86 17.30 3.19 -9.95
C VAL A 86 17.96 4.21 -10.87
N THR A 87 18.08 5.44 -10.38
CA THR A 87 18.77 6.52 -11.09
C THR A 87 20.02 6.87 -10.30
N THR A 88 21.18 6.72 -10.93
CA THR A 88 22.45 7.22 -10.38
C THR A 88 22.78 8.54 -11.05
N GLU A 89 22.97 9.59 -10.27
CA GLU A 89 23.48 10.84 -10.81
C GLU A 89 24.98 10.66 -11.11
N ALA A 90 25.34 10.67 -12.39
CA ALA A 90 26.72 10.66 -12.83
C ALA A 90 27.31 12.07 -12.72
N GLU A 91 28.18 12.23 -11.72
CA GLU A 91 29.27 13.21 -11.64
C GLU A 91 28.87 14.68 -11.86
N GLU A 92 28.39 15.34 -10.80
CA GLU A 92 28.82 16.72 -10.57
C GLU A 92 30.27 16.69 -10.07
N ILE A 93 31.09 17.56 -10.64
CA ILE A 93 32.54 17.70 -10.43
C ILE A 93 32.80 18.05 -8.96
N GLY A 94 32.81 17.05 -8.06
CA GLY A 94 32.89 17.32 -6.63
C GLY A 94 32.43 16.22 -5.66
N GLY A 95 32.62 14.93 -5.98
CA GLY A 95 32.65 13.84 -4.98
C GLY A 95 31.30 13.26 -4.51
N GLY A 96 31.22 11.92 -4.51
CA GLY A 96 30.13 11.09 -3.95
C GLY A 96 28.88 11.00 -4.84
N GLN A 97 28.75 9.91 -5.61
CA GLN A 97 27.55 9.68 -6.44
C GLN A 97 26.30 9.58 -5.57
N GLN A 98 25.20 10.22 -5.99
CA GLN A 98 23.89 10.01 -5.37
C GLN A 98 23.15 8.91 -6.12
N VAL A 99 22.56 8.00 -5.36
CA VAL A 99 21.70 6.92 -5.86
C VAL A 99 20.29 7.22 -5.41
N THR A 100 19.40 7.45 -6.36
CA THR A 100 17.96 7.60 -6.13
C THR A 100 17.26 6.31 -6.54
N VAL A 101 16.60 5.67 -5.58
CA VAL A 101 15.82 4.45 -5.80
C VAL A 101 14.35 4.81 -5.70
N THR A 102 13.56 4.44 -6.71
CA THR A 102 12.11 4.60 -6.72
C THR A 102 11.45 3.25 -6.97
N LEU A 103 10.59 2.84 -6.04
CA LEU A 103 9.76 1.65 -6.16
C LEU A 103 8.32 2.07 -6.46
N THR A 104 7.67 1.31 -7.34
CA THR A 104 6.25 1.42 -7.64
C THR A 104 5.56 0.09 -7.35
N ALA A 105 4.37 0.15 -6.75
CA ALA A 105 3.49 -1.01 -6.60
C ALA A 105 2.12 -0.70 -7.19
N THR A 106 1.50 -1.71 -7.79
CA THR A 106 0.24 -1.60 -8.54
C THR A 106 -0.90 -2.21 -7.73
N VAL A 107 -2.08 -1.61 -7.79
CA VAL A 107 -3.26 -2.15 -7.10
C VAL A 107 -3.60 -3.55 -7.62
N ASN A 108 -3.87 -4.48 -6.71
CA ASN A 108 -4.24 -5.88 -7.02
C ASN A 108 -5.68 -6.14 -6.57
N VAL A 109 -6.58 -5.25 -6.95
CA VAL A 109 -8.00 -5.36 -6.67
C VAL A 109 -8.75 -5.29 -7.99
N ALA A 110 -9.87 -6.01 -8.11
CA ALA A 110 -10.66 -6.03 -9.34
C ALA A 110 -11.04 -4.59 -9.76
N GLU A 111 -10.77 -4.26 -11.03
CA GLU A 111 -10.95 -2.91 -11.58
C GLU A 111 -12.41 -2.42 -11.49
N ASN A 112 -13.37 -3.34 -11.51
CA ASN A 112 -14.80 -3.04 -11.40
C ASN A 112 -15.34 -3.12 -9.96
N SER A 113 -14.46 -3.21 -8.96
CA SER A 113 -14.87 -3.23 -7.56
C SER A 113 -14.84 -1.83 -6.94
N PHE A 114 -15.63 -1.64 -5.89
CA PHE A 114 -15.65 -0.41 -5.09
C PHE A 114 -14.24 0.05 -4.68
N TRP A 115 -13.38 -0.88 -4.27
CA TRP A 115 -12.01 -0.56 -3.85
C TRP A 115 -11.06 -0.27 -5.00
N GLY A 116 -11.26 -0.88 -6.18
CA GLY A 116 -10.48 -0.59 -7.37
C GLY A 116 -10.71 0.84 -7.88
N GLU A 117 -11.91 1.38 -7.72
CA GLU A 117 -12.24 2.77 -8.07
C GLU A 117 -11.77 3.77 -7.01
N MET A 118 -11.84 3.41 -5.72
CA MET A 118 -11.49 4.31 -4.60
C MET A 118 -9.99 4.41 -4.33
N LEU A 119 -9.24 3.34 -4.55
CA LEU A 119 -7.79 3.32 -4.30
C LEU A 119 -7.02 3.83 -5.51
N PRO A 120 -5.85 4.48 -5.31
CA PRO A 120 -4.99 4.85 -6.42
C PRO A 120 -4.50 3.59 -7.15
N SER A 121 -4.39 3.67 -8.48
CA SER A 121 -3.93 2.55 -9.31
C SER A 121 -2.48 2.14 -9.01
N THR A 122 -1.67 3.08 -8.54
CA THR A 122 -0.28 2.84 -8.15
C THR A 122 0.09 3.65 -6.91
N ILE A 123 0.95 3.07 -6.07
CA ILE A 123 1.65 3.76 -5.00
C ILE A 123 3.16 3.74 -5.28
N SER A 124 3.86 4.81 -4.93
CA SER A 124 5.31 4.93 -5.16
C SER A 124 6.03 5.41 -3.91
N SER A 125 7.26 4.94 -3.70
CA SER A 125 8.17 5.45 -2.67
C SER A 125 9.55 5.67 -3.29
N SER A 126 10.17 6.80 -2.97
CA SER A 126 11.49 7.19 -3.49
C SER A 126 12.43 7.58 -2.36
N LEU A 127 13.70 7.22 -2.49
CA LEU A 127 14.75 7.58 -1.55
C LEU A 127 16.08 7.80 -2.26
N THR A 128 16.76 8.89 -1.90
CA THR A 128 18.11 9.21 -2.36
C THR A 128 19.12 8.94 -1.25
N MET A 129 20.18 8.20 -1.56
CA MET A 129 21.31 7.92 -0.67
C MET A 129 22.63 8.22 -1.38
N ARG A 130 23.64 8.62 -0.61
CA ARG A 130 25.01 8.79 -1.12
C ARG A 130 25.67 7.41 -1.26
N LYS A 131 26.22 7.12 -2.43
CA LYS A 131 27.00 5.92 -2.69
C LYS A 131 28.31 5.98 -1.90
N GLU A 132 28.57 4.93 -1.14
CA GLU A 132 29.86 4.68 -0.51
C GLU A 132 30.73 3.99 -1.58
N GLU A 133 31.88 4.59 -1.89
CA GLU A 133 32.87 4.05 -2.84
C GLU A 133 33.38 2.67 -2.44
#